data_AF-A0A8J6T4G3-F1
#
_entry.id   AF-A0A8J6T4G3-F1
#
_cell.length_a   1.000
_cell.length_b   1.000
_cell.length_c   1.000
_cell.angle_alpha   90.00
_cell.angle_beta   90.00
_cell.angle_gamma   90.00
#
_symmetry.space_group_name_H-M   'P 1'
#
loop_
_entity.id
_entity.type
_entity.pdbx_description
1 polymer ?
#
loop_
_entity_poly.entity_id
_entity_poly.type
_entity_poly.pdbx_seq_one_letter_code
_entity_poly.pdbx_strand_id
1 'polypeptide(L)' 'MMRSQQLHKLVKLTGDRARLDAKVNNTYIVYKINSGQIVKEYSDGKIVNVEYPIG' A
#
# COMPACT_ATOMS: atom_id res chain seq x y z
N MET A 1 -27.61 2.44 -4.79
CA MET A 1 -26.17 2.69 -5.01
C MET A 1 -25.52 3.01 -3.66
N MET A 2 -25.08 2.01 -2.89
CA MET A 2 -24.52 2.21 -1.52
C MET A 2 -23.31 1.31 -1.23
N ARG A 3 -23.30 0.08 -1.76
CA ARG A 3 -22.24 -0.92 -1.53
C ARG A 3 -20.84 -0.47 -1.99
N SER A 4 -20.72 0.26 -3.10
CA SER A 4 -19.42 0.70 -3.64
C SER A 4 -18.74 1.77 -2.77
N GLN A 5 -19.51 2.68 -2.16
CA GLN A 5 -18.97 3.74 -1.31
C GLN A 5 -18.42 3.20 0.02
N GLN A 6 -19.14 2.25 0.62
CA GLN A 6 -18.69 1.58 1.85
C GLN A 6 -17.43 0.76 1.59
N LEU A 7 -17.36 0.04 0.47
CA LEU A 7 -16.15 -0.69 0.08
C LEU A 7 -14.96 0.24 -0.14
N HIS A 8 -15.16 1.36 -0.84
CA HIS A 8 -14.11 2.37 -1.04
C HIS A 8 -13.59 2.95 0.29
N LYS A 9 -14.51 3.24 1.22
CA LYS A 9 -14.14 3.70 2.56
C LYS A 9 -13.32 2.65 3.31
N LEU A 10 -13.73 1.38 3.23
CA LEU A 10 -13.00 0.28 3.87
C LEU A 10 -11.59 0.14 3.32
N VAL A 11 -11.43 0.14 1.98
CA VAL A 11 -10.12 0.03 1.31
C VAL A 11 -9.19 1.19 1.70
N LYS A 12 -9.72 2.41 1.81
CA LYS A 12 -8.94 3.56 2.28
C LYS A 12 -8.48 3.39 3.73
N LEU A 13 -9.41 3.03 4.62
CA LEU A 13 -9.10 2.84 6.04
C LEU A 13 -8.08 1.72 6.29
N THR A 14 -8.16 0.62 5.54
CA THR A 14 -7.17 -0.46 5.64
C THR A 14 -5.80 -0.02 5.13
N GLY A 15 -5.74 0.73 4.03
CA GLY A 15 -4.49 1.32 3.52
C GLY A 15 -3.86 2.30 4.49
N ASP A 16 -4.65 3.21 5.08
CA ASP A 16 -4.16 4.20 6.04
C ASP A 16 -3.62 3.52 7.31
N ARG A 17 -4.30 2.47 7.80
CA ARG A 17 -3.83 1.68 8.94
C ARG A 17 -2.53 0.94 8.64
N ALA A 18 -2.39 0.37 7.43
CA ALA A 18 -1.17 -0.30 7.01
C ALA A 18 0.03 0.67 6.97
N ARG A 19 -0.17 1.90 6.45
CA ARG A 19 0.88 2.93 6.46
C ARG A 19 1.28 3.33 7.87
N LEU A 20 0.30 3.49 8.78
CA LEU A 20 0.58 3.85 10.16
C LEU A 20 1.38 2.76 10.88
N ASP A 21 0.98 1.50 10.72
CA ASP A 21 1.68 0.35 11.31
C ASP A 21 3.12 0.24 10.77
N ALA A 22 3.30 0.39 9.46
CA ALA A 22 4.62 0.39 8.84
C ALA A 22 5.51 1.53 9.36
N LYS A 23 4.93 2.72 9.60
CA LYS A 23 5.65 3.86 10.18
C LYS A 23 6.08 3.63 11.63
N VAL A 24 5.21 3.06 12.46
CA VAL A 24 5.54 2.73 13.86
C VAL A 24 6.65 1.68 13.92
N ASN A 25 6.65 0.72 13.00
CA ASN A 25 7.62 -0.38 12.95
C ASN A 25 8.83 -0.10 12.03
N ASN A 26 8.99 1.12 11.53
CA ASN A 26 10.07 1.53 10.62
C ASN A 26 10.28 0.56 9.43
N THR A 27 9.18 0.19 8.78
CA THR A 27 9.14 -0.73 7.63
C THR A 27 8.33 -0.12 6.47
N TYR A 28 7.95 -0.94 5.50
CA TYR A 28 7.23 -0.53 4.30
C TYR A 28 5.93 -1.30 4.11
N ILE A 29 5.00 -0.72 3.35
CA ILE A 29 3.83 -1.44 2.81
C ILE A 29 4.08 -1.87 1.37
N VAL A 30 3.39 -2.92 0.92
CA VAL A 30 3.45 -3.41 -0.46
C VAL A 30 2.06 -3.36 -1.08
N TYR A 31 1.93 -2.76 -2.26
CA TYR A 31 0.66 -2.71 -2.99
C TYR A 31 0.87 -2.65 -4.51
N LYS A 32 -0.20 -2.95 -5.25
CA LYS A 32 -0.22 -2.88 -6.71
C LYS A 32 -0.69 -1.50 -7.15
N ILE A 33 0.05 -0.86 -8.05
CA ILE A 33 -0.35 0.41 -8.66
C ILE A 33 -1.15 0.18 -9.95
N ASN A 34 -1.80 1.23 -10.45
CA ASN A 34 -2.67 1.17 -11.63
C ASN A 34 -1.96 0.67 -12.90
N SER A 35 -0.63 0.85 -13.00
CA SER A 35 0.18 0.30 -14.10
C SER A 35 0.37 -1.23 -14.02
N GLY A 36 -0.10 -1.86 -12.94
CA GLY A 36 0.03 -3.29 -12.70
C GLY A 36 1.29 -3.69 -11.93
N GLN A 37 2.23 -2.76 -11.71
CA GLN A 37 3.46 -3.01 -10.96
C GLN A 37 3.18 -3.12 -9.46
N ILE A 38 4.02 -3.89 -8.76
CA ILE A 38 4.01 -4.00 -7.30
C ILE A 38 5.10 -3.08 -6.77
N VAL A 39 4.75 -2.23 -5.80
CA VAL A 39 5.67 -1.27 -5.20
C VAL A 39 5.72 -1.43 -3.68
N LYS A 40 6.86 -1.06 -3.10
CA LYS A 40 7.08 -0.84 -1.67
C LYS A 40 7.02 0.66 -1.39
N GLU A 41 6.18 1.09 -0.47
CA GLU A 41 6.15 2.47 0.04
C GLU A 41 6.68 2.47 1.49
N TYR A 42 7.77 3.20 1.71
CA TYR A 42 8.42 3.37 3.01
C TYR A 42 7.77 4.52 3.79
N SER A 43 7.99 4.57 5.09
CA SER A 43 7.42 5.59 5.99
C SER A 43 7.87 7.03 5.71
N ASP A 44 8.95 7.21 4.96
CA ASP A 44 9.46 8.50 4.48
C ASP A 44 8.82 8.95 3.15
N GLY A 45 7.92 8.15 2.59
CA GLY A 45 7.27 8.39 1.30
C GLY A 45 8.08 7.89 0.10
N LYS A 46 9.23 7.23 0.30
CA LYS A 46 9.98 6.61 -0.79
C LYS A 46 9.19 5.44 -1.36
N ILE A 47 9.00 5.42 -2.68
CA ILE A 47 8.35 4.33 -3.40
C ILE A 47 9.38 3.62 -4.27
N VAL A 48 9.48 2.30 -4.15
CA VAL A 48 10.43 1.46 -4.89
C VAL A 48 9.69 0.28 -5.51
N ASN A 49 9.96 -0.02 -6.78
CA ASN A 49 9.42 -1.21 -7.42
C ASN A 49 9.90 -2.48 -6.71
N VAL A 50 9.00 -3.43 -6.52
CA VAL A 50 9.36 -4.79 -6.13
C VAL A 50 9.86 -5.49 -7.37
N GLU A 51 11.12 -5.27 -7.72
CA GLU A 51 11.84 -6.18 -8.60
C GLU A 51 12.00 -7.49 -7.82
N TYR A 52 11.37 -8.56 -8.33
CA TYR A 52 11.72 -9.90 -7.89
C TYR A 52 13.17 -10.14 -8.34
N PRO A 53 14.12 -10.44 -7.44
CA PRO A 53 15.37 -11.03 -7.90
C PRO A 53 14.99 -12.36 -8.55
N ILE A 54 15.01 -12.39 -9.88
CA ILE A 54 15.07 -13.64 -10.62
C ILE A 54 16.52 -14.11 -10.41
N GLY A 55 16.72 -14.92 -9.37
CA GLY A 55 17.98 -15.56 -9.02
C GLY A 55 17.67 -16.93 -8.47
#